data_AF-A0A971FYH0-F1
#
_entry.id   AF-A0A971FYH0-F1
#
_cell.length_a   1.000
_cell.length_b   1.000
_cell.length_c   1.000
_cell.angle_alpha   90.00
_cell.angle_beta   90.00
_cell.angle_gamma   90.00
#
_symmetry.space_group_name_H-M   'P 1'
#
loop_
_entity.id
_entity.type
_entity.pdbx_description
1 polymer ?
#
loop_
_entity_poly.entity_id
_entity_poly.type
_entity_poly.pdbx_seq_one_letter_code
_entity_poly.pdbx_strand_id
1 'polypeptide(L)'
;MGLDAARGLLACPVCAEGLDLGPAAATCRQGHSFDVARQGHLNLLGAAQPANADTAAMVEARSRVLDSGAFDAVDAALARRATGARTILDVGGGTGHHLARLLDALPAARGVSLDVSVPAARRAARA
;
A
#
# COMPACT_ATOMS: atom_id res chain seq x y z
N MET A 1 -8.97 -1.20 -6.16
CA MET A 1 -7.71 -0.51 -6.48
C MET A 1 -6.68 -1.57 -6.88
N GLY A 2 -6.13 -1.52 -8.10
CA GLY A 2 -5.17 -2.54 -8.59
C GLY A 2 -3.72 -2.10 -8.41
N LEU A 3 -2.77 -3.01 -8.59
CA LEU A 3 -1.33 -2.69 -8.55
C LEU A 3 -0.90 -1.74 -9.67
N ASP A 4 -1.73 -1.46 -10.68
CA ASP A 4 -1.42 -0.50 -11.75
C ASP A 4 -1.06 0.90 -11.25
N ALA A 5 -1.60 1.31 -10.09
CA ALA A 5 -1.23 2.58 -9.46
C ALA A 5 0.29 2.66 -9.15
N ALA A 6 0.94 1.51 -8.94
CA ALA A 6 2.37 1.39 -8.66
C ALA A 6 3.25 1.31 -9.93
N ARG A 7 2.67 1.36 -11.14
CA ARG A 7 3.43 1.24 -12.39
C ARG A 7 4.45 2.38 -12.52
N GLY A 8 5.71 1.99 -12.74
CA GLY A 8 6.85 2.91 -12.83
C GLY A 8 7.29 3.50 -11.50
N LEU A 9 6.81 3.00 -10.36
CA LEU A 9 7.16 3.48 -9.02
C LEU A 9 7.96 2.47 -8.19
N LEU A 10 8.08 1.22 -8.67
CA LEU A 10 8.69 0.14 -7.90
C LEU A 10 10.12 -0.14 -8.35
N ALA A 11 10.98 -0.42 -7.36
CA ALA A 11 12.35 -0.88 -7.56
C ALA A 11 12.54 -2.28 -6.97
N CYS A 12 13.39 -3.08 -7.61
CA CYS A 12 13.72 -4.43 -7.21
C CYS A 12 14.50 -4.40 -5.89
N PRO A 13 14.07 -5.11 -4.84
CA PRO A 13 14.78 -5.12 -3.55
C PRO A 13 16.14 -5.82 -3.63
N VAL A 14 16.43 -6.57 -4.71
CA VAL A 14 17.69 -7.31 -4.88
C VAL A 14 18.73 -6.50 -5.65
N CYS A 15 18.34 -5.83 -6.74
CA CYS A 15 19.28 -5.13 -7.62
C CYS A 15 18.97 -3.63 -7.85
N ALA A 16 17.97 -3.08 -7.17
CA ALA A 16 17.50 -1.68 -7.27
C ALA A 16 16.96 -1.24 -8.64
N GLU A 17 16.97 -2.11 -9.66
CA GLU A 17 16.40 -1.83 -10.98
C GLU A 17 14.88 -1.71 -10.95
N GLY A 18 14.31 -0.98 -11.91
CA GLY A 18 12.86 -0.86 -12.06
C GLY A 18 12.16 -2.22 -12.16
N LEU A 19 10.98 -2.33 -11.52
CA LEU A 19 10.10 -3.49 -11.65
C LEU A 19 8.98 -3.20 -12.66
N ASP A 20 8.91 -4.02 -13.68
CA ASP A 20 7.80 -4.05 -14.64
C ASP A 20 6.65 -4.86 -14.07
N LEU A 21 5.51 -4.20 -13.88
CA LEU A 21 4.28 -4.82 -13.37
C LEU A 21 3.51 -5.54 -14.47
N GLY A 22 3.50 -6.87 -14.39
CA GLY A 22 2.63 -7.75 -15.16
C GLY A 22 1.40 -8.22 -14.36
N PRO A 23 0.52 -9.03 -14.99
CA PRO A 23 -0.71 -9.51 -14.36
C PRO A 23 -0.47 -10.55 -13.25
N ALA A 24 0.59 -11.34 -13.34
CA ALA A 24 0.89 -12.42 -12.39
C ALA A 24 2.13 -12.17 -11.53
N ALA A 25 3.06 -11.32 -12.01
CA ALA A 25 4.32 -11.04 -11.32
C ALA A 25 4.86 -9.66 -11.69
N ALA A 26 5.72 -9.13 -10.83
CA ALA A 26 6.57 -7.98 -11.08
C ALA A 26 8.00 -8.46 -11.35
N THR A 27 8.61 -8.04 -12.46
CA THR A 27 9.95 -8.52 -12.88
C THR A 27 10.91 -7.38 -13.15
N CYS A 28 12.18 -7.53 -12.79
CA CYS A 28 13.23 -6.59 -13.18
C CYS A 28 14.03 -7.09 -14.39
N ARG A 29 14.81 -6.21 -15.01
CA ARG A 29 15.69 -6.55 -16.15
C ARG A 29 16.79 -7.59 -15.86
N GLN A 30 17.07 -7.87 -14.59
CA GLN A 30 18.02 -8.92 -14.16
C GLN A 30 17.34 -10.29 -13.96
N GLY A 31 16.03 -10.39 -14.18
CA GLY A 31 15.28 -11.65 -14.08
C GLY A 31 14.71 -11.97 -12.70
N HIS A 32 14.92 -11.13 -11.67
CA HIS A 32 14.21 -11.31 -10.39
C HIS A 32 12.71 -11.09 -10.58
N SER A 33 11.90 -11.99 -10.02
CA SER A 33 10.44 -12.02 -10.15
C SER A 33 9.77 -12.09 -8.78
N PHE A 34 8.68 -11.34 -8.62
CA PHE A 34 7.89 -11.29 -7.40
C PHE A 34 6.42 -11.52 -7.75
N ASP A 35 5.82 -12.58 -7.22
CA ASP A 35 4.46 -12.96 -7.55
C ASP A 35 3.44 -11.94 -7.01
N VAL A 36 2.47 -11.60 -7.84
CA VAL A 36 1.28 -10.85 -7.43
C VAL A 36 0.38 -11.81 -6.65
N ALA A 37 0.22 -11.55 -5.36
CA ALA A 37 -0.65 -12.35 -4.52
C ALA A 37 -2.12 -12.18 -4.94
N ARG A 38 -2.94 -13.24 -4.78
CA ARG A 38 -4.37 -13.22 -5.15
C ARG A 38 -5.17 -12.08 -4.51
N GLN A 39 -4.69 -11.56 -3.38
CA GLN A 39 -5.31 -10.45 -2.65
C GLN A 39 -4.95 -9.08 -3.23
N GLY A 40 -4.15 -8.99 -4.30
CA GLY A 40 -3.80 -7.74 -4.98
C GLY A 40 -2.62 -6.98 -4.38
N HIS A 41 -1.67 -7.66 -3.74
CA HIS A 41 -0.44 -7.05 -3.21
C HIS A 41 0.81 -7.78 -3.71
N LEU A 42 1.96 -7.09 -3.65
CA LEU A 42 3.28 -7.67 -3.86
C LEU A 42 3.99 -7.82 -2.52
N ASN A 43 4.62 -8.97 -2.31
CA ASN A 43 5.56 -9.15 -1.22
C ASN A 43 6.97 -8.89 -1.72
N LEU A 44 7.60 -7.81 -1.25
CA LEU A 44 8.96 -7.43 -1.60
C LEU A 44 9.94 -7.63 -0.43
N LEU A 45 9.51 -8.27 0.66
CA LEU A 45 10.38 -8.59 1.77
C LEU A 45 11.35 -9.72 1.37
N GLY A 46 12.65 -9.49 1.56
CA GLY A 46 13.69 -10.51 1.38
C GLY A 46 13.87 -11.46 2.57
N ALA A 47 13.08 -11.28 3.63
CA ALA A 47 13.17 -12.04 4.87
C ALA A 47 11.78 -12.35 5.43
N ALA A 48 11.72 -13.28 6.39
CA ALA A 48 10.51 -13.58 7.13
C ALA A 48 9.97 -12.33 7.85
N GLN A 49 8.65 -12.30 8.07
CA GLN A 49 8.04 -11.21 8.83
C GLN A 49 8.59 -11.15 10.26
N PRO A 50 8.65 -9.95 10.87
CA PRO A 50 9.02 -9.80 12.27
C PRO A 50 8.09 -10.63 13.18
N ALA A 51 8.63 -11.19 14.26
CA ALA A 51 7.85 -11.99 15.22
C ALA A 51 6.74 -11.19 15.93
N ASN A 52 6.86 -9.87 15.96
CA ASN A 52 5.90 -8.92 16.52
C ASN A 52 4.98 -8.27 15.47
N ALA A 53 4.83 -8.88 14.29
CA ALA A 53 3.94 -8.37 13.25
C ALA A 53 2.47 -8.36 13.73
N ASP A 54 1.72 -7.36 13.26
CA ASP A 54 0.29 -7.25 13.54
C ASP A 54 -0.46 -8.51 13.10
N THR A 55 -1.32 -9.04 13.97
CA THR A 55 -2.25 -10.10 13.59
C THR A 55 -3.43 -9.54 12.79
N ALA A 56 -4.13 -10.39 12.05
CA ALA A 56 -5.35 -9.98 11.35
C ALA A 56 -6.40 -9.37 12.29
N ALA A 57 -6.57 -9.93 13.51
CA ALA A 57 -7.50 -9.40 14.50
C ALA A 57 -7.11 -7.99 14.99
N MET A 58 -5.81 -7.70 15.12
CA MET A 58 -5.31 -6.37 15.47
C MET A 58 -5.55 -5.37 14.35
N VAL A 59 -5.31 -5.77 13.09
CA VAL A 59 -5.61 -4.93 11.92
C VAL A 59 -7.10 -4.62 11.85
N GLU A 60 -7.97 -5.60 12.07
CA GLU A 60 -9.42 -5.39 12.11
C GLU A 60 -9.86 -4.50 13.27
N ALA A 61 -9.23 -4.61 14.45
CA ALA A 61 -9.48 -3.71 15.56
C ALA A 61 -9.12 -2.26 15.21
N ARG A 62 -7.97 -2.06 14.54
CA ARG A 62 -7.55 -0.75 14.04
C ARG A 62 -8.53 -0.20 13.01
N SER A 63 -8.98 -1.02 12.06
CA SER A 63 -10.00 -0.64 11.07
C SER A 63 -11.26 -0.09 11.74
N ARG A 64 -11.80 -0.79 12.76
CA ARG A 64 -13.01 -0.31 13.47
C ARG A 64 -12.86 1.07 14.12
N VAL A 65 -11.67 1.39 14.64
CA VAL A 65 -11.40 2.70 15.22
C VAL A 65 -11.29 3.77 14.14
N LEU A 66 -10.60 3.47 13.04
CA LEU A 66 -10.46 4.38 11.91
C LEU A 66 -11.82 4.67 11.24
N ASP A 67 -12.62 3.62 11.02
CA ASP A 67 -13.96 3.69 10.41
C ASP A 67 -14.99 4.39 11.31
N SER A 68 -14.70 4.59 12.60
CA SER A 68 -15.59 5.32 13.53
C SER A 68 -15.63 6.83 13.29
N GLY A 69 -14.76 7.36 12.41
CA GLY A 69 -14.60 8.78 12.16
C GLY A 69 -13.68 9.50 13.15
N ALA A 70 -13.12 8.79 14.14
CA ALA A 70 -12.19 9.35 15.13
C ALA A 70 -10.97 10.07 14.50
N PHE A 71 -10.62 9.73 13.25
CA PHE A 71 -9.50 10.31 12.51
C PHE A 71 -9.92 11.22 11.34
N ASP A 72 -11.20 11.53 11.15
CA ASP A 72 -11.66 12.35 10.00
C ASP A 72 -11.00 13.73 9.95
N ALA A 73 -10.72 14.34 11.11
CA ALA A 73 -10.03 15.62 11.17
C ALA A 73 -8.57 15.53 10.66
N VAL A 74 -7.92 14.38 10.90
CA VAL A 74 -6.57 14.08 10.38
C VAL A 74 -6.65 13.88 8.86
N ASP A 75 -7.60 13.07 8.38
CA ASP A 75 -7.79 12.83 6.94
C ASP A 75 -8.05 14.14 6.17
N ALA A 76 -8.91 15.01 6.70
CA ALA A 76 -9.17 16.31 6.11
C ALA A 76 -7.92 17.22 6.10
N ALA A 77 -7.09 17.16 7.14
CA ALA A 77 -5.84 17.91 7.18
C ALA A 77 -4.81 17.39 6.18
N LEU A 78 -4.70 16.06 6.04
CA LEU A 78 -3.84 15.41 5.05
C LEU A 78 -4.28 15.78 3.62
N ALA A 79 -5.58 15.72 3.32
CA ALA A 79 -6.12 16.06 2.00
C ALA A 79 -5.78 17.50 1.60
N ARG A 80 -5.96 18.46 2.53
CA ARG A 80 -5.56 19.85 2.29
C ARG A 80 -4.08 20.00 2.01
N ARG A 81 -3.22 19.29 2.75
CA ARG A 81 -1.76 19.33 2.57
C ARG A 81 -1.28 18.66 1.29
N ALA A 82 -1.99 17.64 0.83
CA ALA A 82 -1.68 16.91 -0.40
C ALA A 82 -2.36 17.51 -1.65
N THR A 83 -3.05 18.65 -1.54
CA THR A 83 -3.71 19.30 -2.70
C THR A 83 -2.74 19.49 -3.85
N GLY A 84 -3.11 19.00 -5.04
CA GLY A 84 -2.29 19.05 -6.25
C GLY A 84 -1.25 17.93 -6.38
N ALA A 85 -1.09 17.06 -5.38
CA ALA A 85 -0.27 15.86 -5.51
C ALA A 85 -0.84 14.93 -6.59
N ARG A 86 0.03 14.40 -7.44
CA ARG A 86 -0.34 13.41 -8.48
C ARG A 86 0.00 11.98 -8.08
N THR A 87 0.89 11.80 -7.12
CA THR A 87 1.32 10.49 -6.64
C THR A 87 1.56 10.57 -5.14
N ILE A 88 0.94 9.67 -4.39
CA ILE A 88 0.99 9.62 -2.93
C ILE A 88 1.55 8.25 -2.53
N LEU A 89 2.55 8.27 -1.65
CA LEU A 89 3.10 7.07 -1.03
C LEU A 89 2.71 7.08 0.45
N ASP A 90 1.98 6.06 0.88
CA ASP A 90 1.61 5.82 2.26
C ASP A 90 2.56 4.77 2.86
N VAL A 91 3.44 5.20 3.75
CA VAL A 91 4.48 4.36 4.36
C VAL A 91 4.03 3.92 5.74
N GLY A 92 3.93 2.60 5.96
CA GLY A 92 3.26 2.07 7.15
C GLY A 92 1.74 2.29 7.08
N GLY A 93 1.18 2.20 5.86
CA GLY A 93 -0.21 2.56 5.60
C GLY A 93 -1.25 1.66 6.28
N GLY A 94 -0.82 0.55 6.91
CA GLY A 94 -1.67 -0.26 7.77
C GLY A 94 -2.89 -0.79 7.03
N THR A 95 -4.07 -0.32 7.43
CA THR A 95 -5.35 -0.72 6.83
C THR A 95 -5.59 -0.12 5.45
N GLY A 96 -4.77 0.85 5.02
CA GLY A 96 -4.98 1.65 3.81
C GLY A 96 -5.97 2.80 3.97
N HIS A 97 -6.50 3.03 5.19
CA HIS A 97 -7.55 4.02 5.47
C HIS A 97 -7.19 5.42 4.99
N HIS A 98 -6.08 5.97 5.48
CA HIS A 98 -5.70 7.35 5.19
C HIS A 98 -5.46 7.57 3.68
N LEU A 99 -4.80 6.61 3.02
CA LEU A 99 -4.61 6.68 1.58
C LEU A 99 -5.94 6.62 0.82
N ALA A 100 -6.88 5.76 1.21
CA ALA A 100 -8.20 5.69 0.57
C ALA A 100 -8.93 7.03 0.68
N ARG A 101 -8.99 7.63 1.89
CA ARG A 101 -9.61 8.94 2.13
C ARG A 101 -8.94 10.07 1.35
N LEU A 102 -7.62 10.01 1.19
CA LEU A 102 -6.87 10.96 0.37
C LEU A 102 -7.21 10.83 -1.11
N LEU A 103 -7.32 9.62 -1.64
CA LEU A 103 -7.65 9.39 -3.06
C LEU A 103 -9.11 9.75 -3.38
N ASP A 104 -10.04 9.57 -2.44
CA ASP A 104 -11.41 10.08 -2.55
C ASP A 104 -11.42 11.61 -2.68
N ALA A 105 -10.62 12.30 -1.87
CA ALA A 105 -10.53 13.77 -1.89
C ALA A 105 -9.72 14.32 -3.06
N LEU A 106 -8.80 13.52 -3.62
CA LEU A 106 -7.85 13.89 -4.66
C LEU A 106 -7.95 12.89 -5.84
N PRO A 107 -9.04 12.89 -6.61
CA PRO A 107 -9.30 11.87 -7.63
C PRO A 107 -8.31 11.86 -8.80
N ALA A 108 -7.51 12.93 -8.96
CA ALA A 108 -6.45 13.00 -9.95
C ALA A 108 -5.12 12.36 -9.47
N ALA A 109 -5.02 12.01 -8.19
CA ALA A 109 -3.86 11.34 -7.63
C ALA A 109 -3.95 9.82 -7.82
N ARG A 110 -2.79 9.17 -7.91
CA ARG A 110 -2.64 7.73 -7.68
C ARG A 110 -1.92 7.49 -6.36
N GLY A 111 -2.24 6.38 -5.71
CA GLY A 111 -1.69 6.03 -4.40
C GLY A 111 -1.02 4.67 -4.38
N VAL A 112 0.05 4.56 -3.59
CA VAL A 112 0.69 3.28 -3.22
C VAL A 112 0.79 3.22 -1.71
N SER A 113 0.34 2.12 -1.11
CA SER A 113 0.53 1.84 0.31
C SER A 113 1.59 0.76 0.49
N LEU A 114 2.52 0.98 1.42
CA LEU A 114 3.55 0.02 1.82
C LEU A 114 3.39 -0.32 3.29
N ASP A 115 3.48 -1.60 3.60
CA ASP A 115 3.51 -2.08 4.98
C ASP A 115 4.32 -3.38 5.05
N VAL A 116 5.03 -3.58 6.16
CA VAL A 116 5.77 -4.81 6.45
C VAL A 116 4.85 -5.93 6.98
N SER A 117 3.66 -5.57 7.45
CA SER A 117 2.62 -6.48 7.88
C SER A 117 1.81 -7.00 6.69
N VAL A 118 1.98 -8.27 6.35
CA VAL A 118 1.18 -8.99 5.36
C VAL A 118 -0.33 -8.90 5.68
N PRO A 119 -0.80 -9.05 6.93
CA PRO A 119 -2.21 -8.79 7.25
C PRO A 119 -2.67 -7.37 6.89
N ALA A 120 -1.85 -6.36 7.17
CA ALA A 120 -2.13 -4.97 6.82
C ALA A 120 -2.16 -4.77 5.29
N ALA A 121 -1.13 -5.22 4.57
CA ALA A 121 -1.07 -5.15 3.11
C ALA A 121 -2.28 -5.82 2.44
N ARG A 122 -2.73 -6.96 2.98
CA ARG A 122 -3.95 -7.65 2.50
C ARG A 122 -5.22 -6.86 2.75
N ARG A 123 -5.32 -6.12 3.86
CA ARG A 123 -6.47 -5.26 4.18
C ARG A 123 -6.46 -3.99 3.32
N ALA A 124 -5.30 -3.37 3.14
CA ALA A 124 -5.12 -2.17 2.31
C ALA A 124 -5.43 -2.44 0.83
N ALA A 125 -5.08 -3.62 0.31
CA ALA A 125 -5.41 -3.99 -1.07
C ALA A 125 -6.94 -4.09 -1.35
N ARG A 126 -7.77 -4.07 -0.31
CA ARG A 126 -9.24 -4.12 -0.36
C ARG A 126 -9.91 -2.81 0.09
N ALA A 127 -9.13 -1.82 0.50
CA ALA A 127 -9.64 -0.51 0.88
C ALA A 127 -10.14 0.26 -0.35
#